data_AF-A0A9D7PYR9-F1
#
_entry.id   AF-A0A9D7PYR9-F1
#
_cell.length_a   1.000
_cell.length_b   1.000
_cell.length_c   1.000
_cell.angle_alpha   90.00
_cell.angle_beta   90.00
_cell.angle_gamma   90.00
#
_symmetry.space_group_name_H-M   'P 1'
#
loop_
_entity.id
_entity.type
_entity.pdbx_description
1 polymer ?
#
loop_
_entity_poly.entity_id
_entity_poly.type
_entity_poly.pdbx_seq_one_letter_code
_entity_poly.pdbx_strand_id
1 'polypeptide(L)'
;MDFDFPPTEHLGATYNFTPNEKWYSEVRMSSLRFADYCSASFVSGDGLVMTNHHCGRQSITEVSGEGEDLHKSGFWATTLQDERKVPGLFVEQLIYIEDVTSQIREAIDAGSTDEEKN
;
A
#
# COMPACT_ATOMS: atom_id res chain seq x y z
N MET A 1 -7.82 8.40 7.12
CA MET A 1 -8.94 8.62 6.18
C MET A 1 -9.29 7.26 5.66
N ASP A 2 -10.51 6.81 5.94
CA ASP A 2 -10.99 5.51 5.51
C ASP A 2 -11.58 5.63 4.10
N PHE A 3 -11.44 4.58 3.28
CA PHE A 3 -12.09 4.50 1.98
C PHE A 3 -13.58 4.13 2.10
N ASP A 4 -14.01 3.52 3.21
CA ASP A 4 -15.42 3.14 3.43
C ASP A 4 -16.29 4.31 3.92
N PHE A 5 -15.68 5.24 4.67
CA PHE A 5 -16.36 6.43 5.21
C PHE A 5 -15.59 7.70 4.87
N PRO A 6 -15.43 8.04 3.58
CA PRO A 6 -14.66 9.21 3.19
C PRO A 6 -15.42 10.50 3.58
N PRO A 7 -14.72 11.57 4.01
CA PRO A 7 -15.33 12.83 4.40
C PRO A 7 -15.71 13.70 3.19
N THR A 8 -16.55 13.16 2.30
CA THR A 8 -16.90 13.76 1.00
C THR A 8 -17.47 15.18 1.12
N GLU A 9 -18.33 15.43 2.12
CA GLU A 9 -18.91 16.76 2.36
C GLU A 9 -17.81 17.80 2.69
N HIS A 10 -16.87 17.43 3.55
CA HIS A 10 -15.76 18.30 3.92
C HIS A 10 -14.83 18.59 2.73
N LEU A 11 -14.56 17.58 1.89
CA LEU A 11 -13.76 17.74 0.68
C LEU A 11 -14.44 18.69 -0.32
N GLY A 12 -15.75 18.57 -0.49
CA GLY A 12 -16.54 19.47 -1.33
C GLY A 12 -16.48 20.91 -0.82
N ALA A 13 -16.72 21.13 0.47
CA ALA A 13 -16.75 22.45 1.07
C ALA A 13 -15.38 23.14 1.11
N THR A 14 -14.30 22.39 1.39
CA THR A 14 -12.96 22.95 1.60
C THR A 14 -12.16 23.09 0.32
N TYR A 15 -12.30 22.13 -0.59
CA TYR A 15 -11.43 21.99 -1.77
C TYR A 15 -12.19 22.00 -3.09
N ASN A 16 -13.52 22.19 -3.08
CA ASN A 16 -14.37 22.09 -4.27
C ASN A 16 -14.19 20.75 -5.00
N PHE A 17 -14.02 19.67 -4.22
CA PHE A 17 -13.77 18.33 -4.72
C PHE A 17 -14.83 17.36 -4.23
N THR A 18 -15.66 16.87 -5.15
CA THR A 18 -16.78 15.96 -4.86
C THR A 18 -16.61 14.65 -5.64
N PRO A 19 -15.69 13.77 -5.21
CA PRO A 19 -15.51 12.45 -5.82
C PRO A 19 -16.75 11.58 -5.62
N ASN A 20 -16.95 10.64 -6.53
CA ASN A 20 -18.00 9.63 -6.44
C ASN A 20 -17.43 8.30 -5.94
N GLU A 21 -18.31 7.34 -5.68
CA GLU A 21 -17.94 5.98 -5.23
C GLU A 21 -16.93 5.29 -6.16
N LYS A 22 -17.09 5.47 -7.48
CA LYS A 22 -16.16 4.92 -8.47
C LYS A 22 -14.75 5.47 -8.26
N TRP A 23 -14.63 6.78 -8.02
CA TRP A 23 -13.33 7.42 -7.77
C TRP A 23 -12.68 6.84 -6.51
N TYR A 24 -13.43 6.71 -5.41
CA TYR A 24 -12.90 6.11 -4.17
C TYR A 24 -12.47 4.65 -4.37
N SER A 25 -13.27 3.87 -5.10
CA SER A 25 -12.92 2.49 -5.45
C SER A 25 -11.64 2.42 -6.28
N GLU A 26 -11.48 3.26 -7.30
CA GLU A 26 -10.28 3.30 -8.14
C GLU A 26 -9.03 3.73 -7.36
N VAL A 27 -9.14 4.77 -6.52
CA VAL A 27 -8.02 5.21 -5.69
C VAL A 27 -7.64 4.13 -4.69
N ARG A 28 -8.60 3.49 -4.03
CA ARG A 28 -8.33 2.36 -3.12
C ARG A 28 -7.61 1.23 -3.83
N MET A 29 -8.11 0.79 -4.97
CA MET A 29 -7.54 -0.33 -5.73
C MET A 29 -6.17 0.01 -6.33
N SER A 30 -5.89 1.27 -6.61
CA SER A 30 -4.57 1.70 -7.10
C SER A 30 -3.55 1.96 -5.98
N SER A 31 -4.00 2.12 -4.73
CA SER A 31 -3.13 2.41 -3.57
C SER A 31 -2.58 1.14 -2.96
N LEU A 32 -1.28 1.13 -2.63
CA LEU A 32 -0.57 -0.04 -2.13
C LEU A 32 0.20 0.28 -0.85
N ARG A 33 0.24 -0.69 0.06
CA ARG A 33 1.26 -0.74 1.09
C ARG A 33 2.51 -1.42 0.50
N PHE A 34 3.64 -0.75 0.56
CA PHE A 34 4.90 -1.25 0.03
C PHE A 34 5.72 -1.85 1.16
N ALA A 35 5.82 -3.19 1.16
CA ALA A 35 6.24 -3.96 2.32
C ALA A 35 5.48 -3.49 3.58
N ASP A 36 6.15 -3.39 4.72
CA ASP A 36 5.58 -2.91 5.98
C ASP A 36 5.88 -1.43 6.28
N TYR A 37 6.74 -0.77 5.48
CA TYR A 37 7.36 0.53 5.82
C TYR A 37 7.05 1.71 4.89
N CYS A 38 6.54 1.49 3.68
CA CYS A 38 6.27 2.55 2.70
C CYS A 38 4.87 2.44 2.07
N SER A 39 4.54 3.45 1.28
CA SER A 39 3.39 3.44 0.37
C SER A 39 3.84 3.34 -1.07
N ALA A 40 2.96 2.84 -1.93
CA ALA A 40 3.15 2.81 -3.37
C ALA A 40 1.81 2.91 -4.09
N SER A 41 1.84 2.93 -5.42
CA SER A 41 0.64 2.88 -6.25
C SER A 41 0.86 2.09 -7.52
N PHE A 42 -0.19 1.43 -8.01
CA PHE A 42 -0.23 0.98 -9.39
C PHE A 42 -0.33 2.19 -10.33
N VAL A 43 0.51 2.18 -11.37
CA VAL A 43 0.54 3.23 -12.40
C VAL A 43 0.31 2.66 -13.81
N SER A 44 -0.02 1.36 -13.92
CA SER A 44 -0.41 0.71 -15.17
C SER A 44 -1.37 -0.46 -14.90
N GLY A 45 -2.10 -0.89 -15.94
CA GLY A 45 -2.97 -2.07 -15.88
C GLY A 45 -2.23 -3.41 -15.80
N ASP A 46 -0.92 -3.42 -16.11
CA ASP A 46 -0.10 -4.62 -16.16
C ASP A 46 0.79 -4.80 -14.91
N GLY A 47 0.56 -3.98 -13.88
CA GLY A 47 1.17 -4.17 -12.55
C GLY A 47 2.40 -3.32 -12.25
N LEU A 48 2.77 -2.34 -13.09
CA LEU A 48 3.83 -1.38 -12.75
C LEU A 48 3.50 -0.62 -11.46
N VAL A 49 4.40 -0.67 -10.48
CA VAL A 49 4.27 -0.02 -9.18
C VAL A 49 5.25 1.15 -9.06
N MET A 50 4.74 2.30 -8.60
CA MET A 50 5.55 3.48 -8.30
C MET A 50 5.65 3.70 -6.79
N THR A 51 6.87 3.91 -6.31
CA THR A 51 7.18 4.35 -4.93
C THR A 51 8.38 5.30 -4.94
N ASN A 52 8.76 5.81 -3.78
CA ASN A 52 9.89 6.71 -3.66
C ASN A 52 11.22 5.95 -3.74
N HIS A 53 12.25 6.62 -4.26
CA HIS A 53 13.61 6.07 -4.33
C HIS A 53 14.13 5.58 -2.97
N HIS A 54 13.85 6.31 -1.88
CA HIS A 54 14.32 5.90 -0.55
C HIS A 54 13.63 4.63 -0.03
N CYS A 55 12.41 4.32 -0.48
CA CYS A 55 11.71 3.08 -0.17
C CYS A 55 12.37 1.89 -0.88
N GLY A 56 12.81 2.07 -2.13
CA GLY A 56 13.51 1.05 -2.91
C GLY A 56 15.01 0.94 -2.62
N ARG A 57 15.58 1.79 -1.75
CA ARG A 57 17.05 1.90 -1.59
C ARG A 57 17.69 0.58 -1.16
N GLN A 58 17.06 -0.14 -0.23
CA GLN A 58 17.58 -1.45 0.19
C GLN A 58 17.49 -2.46 -0.95
N SER A 59 16.34 -2.50 -1.64
CA SER A 59 16.13 -3.38 -2.79
C SER A 59 17.14 -3.15 -3.91
N ILE A 60 17.50 -1.89 -4.20
CA ILE A 60 18.54 -1.54 -5.17
C ILE A 60 19.88 -2.18 -4.79
N THR A 61 20.27 -2.12 -3.51
CA THR A 61 21.50 -2.77 -3.02
C THR A 61 21.42 -4.28 -3.17
N GLU A 62 20.29 -4.90 -2.81
CA GLU A 62 20.11 -6.36 -2.83
C GLU A 62 20.20 -6.96 -4.24
N VAL A 63 19.79 -6.20 -5.26
CA VAL A 63 19.80 -6.66 -6.66
C VAL A 63 21.01 -6.15 -7.46
N SER A 64 21.92 -5.38 -6.83
CA SER A 64 23.14 -4.91 -7.49
C SER A 64 24.10 -6.07 -7.73
N GLY A 65 24.67 -6.15 -8.93
CA GLY A 65 25.65 -7.17 -9.31
C GLY A 65 27.07 -6.83 -8.84
N GLU A 66 28.01 -7.76 -9.05
CA GLU A 66 29.42 -7.52 -8.74
C GLU A 66 29.98 -6.35 -9.56
N GLY A 67 30.57 -5.37 -8.88
CA GLY A 67 31.15 -4.18 -9.52
C GLY A 67 30.13 -3.12 -9.95
N GLU A 68 28.85 -3.33 -9.70
CA GLU A 68 27.79 -2.37 -10.02
C GLU A 68 27.49 -1.43 -8.86
N ASP A 69 27.22 -0.16 -9.17
CA ASP A 69 26.74 0.84 -8.21
C ASP A 69 25.45 1.49 -8.75
N LEU A 70 24.34 0.75 -8.59
CA LEU A 70 23.02 1.19 -9.06
C LEU A 70 22.52 2.46 -8.38
N HIS A 71 22.98 2.76 -7.17
CA HIS A 71 22.65 4.01 -6.47
C HIS A 71 23.22 5.23 -7.19
N LYS A 72 24.38 5.06 -7.84
CA LYS A 72 25.04 6.12 -8.58
C LYS A 72 24.61 6.17 -10.05
N SER A 73 24.51 5.02 -10.71
CA SER A 73 24.19 4.97 -12.15
C SER A 73 22.70 5.02 -12.45
N GLY A 74 21.84 4.75 -11.46
CA GLY A 74 20.44 4.42 -11.71
C GLY A 74 20.29 3.03 -12.33
N PHE A 75 19.03 2.60 -12.46
CA PHE A 75 18.65 1.33 -13.09
C PHE A 75 17.41 1.56 -13.96
N TRP A 76 17.41 0.96 -15.15
CA TRP A 76 16.28 0.96 -16.07
C TRP A 76 16.23 -0.37 -16.82
N ALA A 77 15.13 -1.10 -16.68
CA ALA A 77 14.85 -2.33 -17.40
C ALA A 77 14.21 -1.99 -18.75
N THR A 78 14.75 -2.50 -19.87
CA THR A 78 14.19 -2.22 -21.21
C THR A 78 12.99 -3.14 -21.49
N THR A 79 13.03 -4.35 -20.95
CA THR A 79 11.96 -5.34 -21.03
C THR A 79 11.61 -5.87 -19.64
N LEU A 80 10.44 -6.50 -19.50
CA LEU A 80 10.02 -7.13 -18.24
C LEU A 80 11.00 -8.22 -17.78
N GLN A 81 11.68 -8.89 -18.73
CA GLN A 81 12.68 -9.90 -18.43
C GLN A 81 13.97 -9.32 -17.85
N ASP A 82 14.22 -8.02 -18.06
CA ASP A 82 15.38 -7.32 -17.50
C ASP A 82 15.12 -6.83 -16.07
N GLU A 83 13.86 -6.87 -15.58
CA GLU A 83 13.53 -6.50 -14.21
C GLU A 83 14.18 -7.48 -13.21
N ARG A 84 14.83 -6.94 -12.18
CA ARG A 84 15.52 -7.75 -11.18
C ARG A 84 14.59 -8.05 -10.01
N LYS A 85 14.39 -9.34 -9.76
CA LYS A 85 13.59 -9.81 -8.64
C LYS A 85 14.29 -9.50 -7.31
N VAL A 86 13.60 -8.78 -6.44
CA VAL A 86 14.02 -8.52 -5.06
C VAL A 86 13.47 -9.64 -4.17
N PRO A 87 14.31 -10.50 -3.57
CA PRO A 87 13.83 -11.60 -2.74
C PRO A 87 13.06 -11.09 -1.50
N GLY A 88 11.87 -11.64 -1.25
CA GLY A 88 11.08 -11.32 -0.07
C GLY A 88 10.34 -9.97 -0.11
N LEU A 89 10.52 -9.15 -1.15
CA LEU A 89 9.71 -7.96 -1.34
C LEU A 89 8.27 -8.33 -1.72
N PHE A 90 7.30 -7.69 -1.06
CA PHE A 90 5.87 -7.81 -1.34
C PHE A 90 5.21 -6.43 -1.32
N VAL A 91 4.03 -6.35 -1.92
CA VAL A 91 3.12 -5.21 -1.81
C VAL A 91 1.74 -5.72 -1.46
N GLU A 92 1.01 -4.97 -0.64
CA GLU A 92 -0.35 -5.33 -0.22
C GLU A 92 -1.36 -4.38 -0.86
N GLN A 93 -2.38 -4.95 -1.47
CA GLN A 93 -3.51 -4.22 -2.05
C GLN A 93 -4.72 -4.37 -1.14
N LEU A 94 -5.36 -3.25 -0.79
CA LEU A 94 -6.56 -3.25 0.02
C LEU A 94 -7.79 -3.58 -0.83
N ILE A 95 -8.26 -4.83 -0.74
CA ILE A 95 -9.42 -5.32 -1.51
C ILE A 95 -10.75 -4.99 -0.84
N TYR A 96 -10.81 -5.10 0.49
CA TYR A 96 -12.03 -4.97 1.26
C TYR A 96 -11.70 -4.57 2.70
N ILE A 97 -12.61 -3.83 3.33
CA ILE A 97 -12.58 -3.44 4.74
C ILE A 97 -13.90 -3.92 5.35
N GLU A 98 -13.85 -4.44 6.58
CA GLU A 98 -15.03 -4.88 7.31
C GLU A 98 -15.00 -4.29 8.72
N ASP A 99 -16.11 -3.70 9.14
CA ASP A 99 -16.29 -3.30 10.53
C ASP A 99 -16.67 -4.51 11.39
N VAL A 100 -15.68 -5.04 12.09
CA VAL A 100 -15.83 -6.16 13.04
C VAL A 100 -15.92 -5.69 14.49
N THR A 101 -16.17 -4.39 14.73
CA THR A 101 -16.15 -3.78 16.08
C THR A 101 -17.08 -4.50 17.05
N SER A 102 -18.31 -4.82 16.64
CA SER A 102 -19.26 -5.52 17.51
C SER A 102 -18.78 -6.92 17.88
N GLN A 103 -18.21 -7.66 16.92
CA GLN A 103 -17.71 -9.02 17.12
C GLN A 103 -16.56 -9.03 18.13
N ILE A 104 -15.63 -8.08 18.01
CA ILE A 104 -14.51 -7.94 18.93
C ILE A 104 -15.00 -7.53 20.33
N ARG A 105 -15.97 -6.61 20.44
CA ARG A 105 -16.54 -6.21 21.73
C ARG A 105 -17.24 -7.38 22.43
N GLU A 106 -18.01 -8.18 21.71
CA GLU A 106 -18.65 -9.37 22.25
C GLU A 106 -17.63 -10.40 22.77
N ALA A 107 -16.53 -10.61 22.03
CA ALA A 107 -15.45 -11.50 22.46
C ALA A 107 -14.75 -10.99 23.74
N ILE A 108 -14.49 -9.68 23.83
CA ILE A 108 -13.91 -9.05 25.03
C ILE A 108 -14.86 -9.17 26.23
N ASP A 109 -16.17 -8.94 26.04
CA ASP A 109 -17.14 -9.00 27.14
C ASP A 109 -17.34 -10.44 27.67
N ALA A 110 -17.00 -11.46 26.87
CA ALA A 110 -17.02 -12.86 27.30
C ALA A 110 -15.86 -13.25 28.22
N GLY A 111 -14.75 -12.49 28.22
CA GLY A 111 -13.61 -12.70 29.11
C GLY A 111 -13.90 -12.20 30.53
N SER A 112 -13.47 -12.95 31.55
CA SER A 112 -13.66 -12.58 32.96
C SER A 112 -12.39 -11.98 33.59
N THR A 113 -11.22 -12.25 33.03
CA THR A 113 -9.92 -11.66 33.44
C THR A 113 -9.31 -10.81 32.34
N ASP A 114 -8.34 -9.95 32.67
CA ASP A 114 -7.62 -9.17 31.65
C ASP A 114 -6.85 -10.08 30.67
N GLU A 115 -6.38 -11.24 31.12
CA GLU A 115 -5.75 -12.24 30.24
C GLU A 115 -6.73 -12.93 29.30
N GLU A 116 -8.02 -13.05 29.66
CA GLU A 116 -9.05 -13.61 28.78
C GLU A 116 -9.62 -12.59 27.79
N LYS A 117 -9.37 -11.29 28.02
CA LYS A 117 -9.85 -10.18 27.19
C LYS A 117 -8.85 -9.70 26.14
N ASN A 118 -7.59 -10.11 26.24
CA ASN A 118 -6.49 -9.76 25.33
C ASN A 118 -6.10 -10.94 24.44
#